data_AF-A0A519E926-F1
#
_entry.id   AF-A0A519E926-F1
#
_cell.length_a   1.000
_cell.length_b   1.000
_cell.length_c   1.000
_cell.angle_alpha   90.00
_cell.angle_beta   90.00
_cell.angle_gamma   90.00
#
_symmetry.space_group_name_H-M   'P 1'
#
loop_
_entity.id
_entity.type
_entity.pdbx_description
1 polymer ?
#
loop_
_entity_poly.entity_id
_entity_poly.type
_entity_poly.pdbx_seq_one_letter_code
_entity_poly.pdbx_strand_id
1 'polypeptide(L)'
;MDTKTRPEKVNAKVTTSVETARNNKNKLRELVETAGLTDAQIVHIVMVESMRPCGVRTLKWWLSGDEQKKLQRCPTWAIEALEKGLRRR
;
A
#
# COMPACT_ATOMS: atom_id res chain seq x y z
N MET A 1 0.84 32.59 -36.63
CA MET A 1 1.94 32.70 -35.65
C MET A 1 1.54 31.85 -34.47
N ASP A 2 1.81 30.56 -34.61
CA ASP A 2 1.20 29.48 -33.86
C ASP A 2 2.05 29.19 -32.63
N THR A 3 1.61 29.65 -31.47
CA THR A 3 2.29 29.41 -30.19
C THR A 3 2.09 27.95 -29.75
N LYS A 4 3.02 27.10 -30.20
CA LYS A 4 3.60 25.91 -29.54
C LYS A 4 2.79 25.32 -28.37
N THR A 5 1.87 24.40 -28.66
CA THR A 5 1.29 23.48 -27.68
C THR A 5 2.40 22.57 -27.11
N ARG A 6 2.67 22.71 -25.81
CA ARG A 6 3.63 21.91 -25.05
C ARG A 6 3.02 20.53 -24.78
N PRO A 7 3.58 19.41 -25.30
CA PRO A 7 2.98 18.11 -25.10
C PRO A 7 3.13 17.64 -23.65
N GLU A 8 1.99 17.22 -23.09
CA GLU A 8 1.76 16.70 -21.75
C GLU A 8 2.57 15.43 -21.47
N LYS A 9 3.79 15.56 -20.94
CA LYS A 9 4.59 14.40 -20.47
C LYS A 9 4.43 14.12 -18.98
N VAL A 10 3.21 14.22 -18.44
CA VAL A 10 2.95 13.99 -17.00
C VAL A 10 2.24 12.66 -16.73
N ASN A 11 1.61 12.05 -17.75
CA ASN A 11 0.60 11.03 -17.46
C ASN A 11 1.15 9.60 -17.28
N ALA A 12 2.23 9.19 -17.96
CA ALA A 12 2.67 7.79 -17.95
C ALA A 12 3.28 7.29 -16.62
N LYS A 13 3.95 8.17 -15.85
CA LYS A 13 4.53 7.79 -14.54
C LYS A 13 3.48 7.73 -13.42
N VAL A 14 2.36 8.44 -13.58
CA VAL A 14 1.30 8.48 -12.58
C VAL A 14 0.48 7.20 -12.63
N THR A 15 0.19 6.68 -13.82
CA THR A 15 -0.59 5.45 -14.03
C THR A 15 0.03 4.25 -13.32
N THR A 16 1.32 3.99 -13.55
CA THR A 16 2.02 2.83 -12.97
C THR A 16 2.07 2.86 -11.44
N SER A 17 2.14 4.07 -10.87
CA SER A 17 2.20 4.28 -9.43
C SER A 17 0.83 4.12 -8.74
N VAL A 18 -0.25 4.46 -9.43
CA VAL A 18 -1.64 4.22 -8.97
C VAL A 18 -1.96 2.73 -9.04
N GLU A 19 -1.59 2.05 -10.13
CA GLU A 19 -1.78 0.60 -10.30
C GLU A 19 -1.06 -0.21 -9.22
N THR A 20 0.19 0.16 -8.91
CA THR A 20 0.95 -0.48 -7.82
C THR A 20 0.24 -0.30 -6.47
N ALA A 21 -0.30 0.89 -6.20
CA ALA A 21 -1.03 1.15 -4.96
C ALA A 21 -2.32 0.33 -4.85
N ARG A 22 -3.05 0.20 -5.95
CA ARG A 22 -4.25 -0.65 -6.06
C ARG A 22 -3.91 -2.11 -5.79
N ASN A 23 -2.86 -2.63 -6.42
CA ASN A 23 -2.40 -3.99 -6.23
C ASN A 23 -1.97 -4.24 -4.78
N ASN A 24 -1.20 -3.32 -4.18
CA ASN A 24 -0.81 -3.43 -2.78
C ASN A 24 -2.02 -3.43 -1.84
N LYS A 25 -3.02 -2.56 -2.08
CA LYS A 25 -4.25 -2.52 -1.27
C LYS A 25 -5.03 -3.83 -1.36
N ASN A 26 -5.22 -4.35 -2.57
CA ASN A 26 -5.93 -5.62 -2.79
C ASN A 26 -5.18 -6.78 -2.10
N LYS A 27 -3.86 -6.81 -2.24
CA LYS A 27 -3.03 -7.85 -1.62
C LYS A 27 -3.01 -7.74 -0.10
N LEU A 28 -2.98 -6.53 0.45
CA LEU A 28 -3.14 -6.31 1.89
C LEU A 28 -4.45 -6.89 2.40
N ARG A 29 -5.56 -6.61 1.70
CA ARG A 29 -6.89 -7.09 2.06
C ARG A 29 -6.94 -8.62 2.04
N GLU A 30 -6.44 -9.23 0.96
CA GLU A 30 -6.37 -10.69 0.84
C GLU A 30 -5.55 -11.34 1.97
N LEU A 31 -4.40 -10.76 2.32
CA LEU A 31 -3.56 -11.25 3.42
C LEU A 31 -4.26 -11.12 4.78
N VAL A 32 -4.97 -10.01 5.01
CA VAL A 32 -5.76 -9.80 6.24
C VAL A 32 -6.89 -10.82 6.35
N GLU A 33 -7.64 -11.02 5.26
CA GLU A 33 -8.75 -11.97 5.20
C GLU A 33 -8.25 -13.42 5.36
N THR A 34 -7.14 -13.77 4.71
CA THR A 34 -6.56 -15.12 4.74
C THR A 34 -5.92 -15.45 6.09
N ALA A 35 -5.29 -14.46 6.74
CA ALA A 35 -4.62 -14.69 8.03
C ALA A 35 -5.61 -14.97 9.17
N GLY A 36 -6.86 -14.50 9.06
CA GLY A 36 -7.87 -14.61 10.14
C GLY A 36 -7.42 -13.93 11.45
N LEU A 37 -6.52 -12.95 11.35
CA LEU A 37 -5.93 -12.25 12.48
C LEU A 37 -6.64 -10.92 12.74
N THR A 38 -6.57 -10.46 13.99
CA THR A 38 -7.05 -9.12 14.33
C THR A 38 -6.13 -8.05 13.74
N ASP A 39 -6.69 -6.87 13.44
CA ASP A 39 -5.92 -5.72 12.94
C ASP A 39 -4.68 -5.42 13.80
N ALA A 40 -4.79 -5.57 15.12
CA ALA A 40 -3.70 -5.34 16.06
C ALA A 40 -2.56 -6.36 15.89
N GLN A 41 -2.88 -7.64 15.68
CA GLN A 41 -1.88 -8.68 15.44
C GLN A 41 -1.17 -8.49 14.10
N ILE A 42 -1.92 -8.15 13.05
CA ILE A 42 -1.36 -7.89 11.71
C ILE A 42 -0.37 -6.72 11.78
N VAL A 43 -0.77 -5.64 12.44
CA VAL A 43 0.11 -4.47 12.63
C VAL A 43 1.34 -4.83 13.45
N HIS A 44 1.18 -5.65 14.49
CA HIS A 44 2.31 -6.09 15.30
C HIS A 44 3.31 -6.90 14.47
N ILE A 45 2.83 -7.82 13.63
CA ILE A 45 3.68 -8.59 12.70
C ILE A 45 4.43 -7.66 11.76
N VAL A 46 3.73 -6.72 11.12
CA VAL A 46 4.36 -5.74 10.22
C VAL A 46 5.38 -4.89 10.95
N MET A 47 5.08 -4.46 12.17
CA MET A 47 6.00 -3.64 12.97
C MET A 47 7.27 -4.40 13.33
N VAL A 48 7.16 -5.66 13.74
CA VAL A 48 8.30 -6.53 14.08
C VAL A 48 9.14 -6.84 12.84
N GLU A 49 8.51 -7.18 11.71
CA GLU A 49 9.23 -7.56 10.48
C GLU A 49 9.85 -6.37 9.75
N SER A 50 9.18 -5.21 9.74
CA SER A 50 9.66 -4.01 9.04
C SER A 50 10.54 -3.11 9.90
N MET A 51 10.57 -3.32 11.22
CA MET A 51 11.23 -2.44 12.20
C MET A 51 10.74 -0.97 12.12
N ARG A 52 9.51 -0.75 11.65
CA ARG A 52 8.90 0.58 11.51
C ARG A 52 7.67 0.71 12.39
N PRO A 53 7.42 1.89 12.99
CA PRO A 53 6.19 2.13 13.75
C PRO A 53 4.99 2.05 12.80
N CYS A 54 4.12 1.07 13.05
CA CYS A 54 2.86 0.90 12.34
C CYS A 54 1.74 0.79 13.39
N GLY A 55 0.60 1.41 13.12
CA GLY A 55 -0.57 1.37 14.01
C GLY A 55 -1.79 0.83 13.27
N VAL A 56 -2.80 0.37 14.03
CA VAL A 56 -4.10 -0.07 13.49
C VAL A 56 -4.75 1.02 12.64
N ARG A 57 -4.61 2.28 13.06
CA ARG A 57 -5.12 3.42 12.28
C ARG A 57 -4.45 3.52 10.90
N THR A 58 -3.14 3.26 10.82
CA THR A 58 -2.39 3.27 9.57
C THR A 58 -2.81 2.12 8.66
N LEU A 59 -3.00 0.91 9.21
CA LEU A 59 -3.51 -0.23 8.46
C LEU A 59 -4.89 0.07 7.84
N LYS A 60 -5.82 0.57 8.66
CA LYS A 60 -7.15 0.98 8.18
C LYS A 60 -7.07 2.12 7.17
N TRP A 61 -6.13 3.05 7.36
CA TRP A 61 -5.92 4.15 6.43
C TRP A 61 -5.45 3.68 5.05
N TRP A 62 -4.65 2.62 4.97
CA TRP A 62 -4.26 1.99 3.70
C TRP A 62 -5.41 1.20 3.08
N LEU A 63 -6.21 0.49 3.88
CA LEU A 63 -7.36 -0.29 3.39
C LEU A 63 -8.49 0.60 2.86
N SER A 64 -8.76 1.71 3.53
CA SER A 64 -9.76 2.71 3.13
C SER A 64 -9.20 3.80 2.20
N GLY A 65 -7.89 3.74 1.91
CA GLY A 65 -7.16 4.79 1.22
C GLY A 65 -7.55 4.94 -0.26
N ASP A 66 -7.64 6.19 -0.71
CA ASP A 66 -7.83 6.51 -2.11
C ASP A 66 -6.51 6.36 -2.90
N GLU A 67 -6.57 5.65 -4.02
CA GLU A 67 -5.39 5.29 -4.82
C GLU A 67 -4.73 6.52 -5.48
N GLN A 68 -5.48 7.61 -5.64
CA GLN A 68 -4.95 8.86 -6.18
C GLN A 68 -4.19 9.66 -5.12
N LYS A 69 -4.53 9.50 -3.84
CA LYS A 69 -3.82 10.17 -2.74
C LYS A 69 -2.55 9.42 -2.37
N LYS A 70 -1.40 9.91 -2.84
CA LYS A 70 -0.06 9.31 -2.60
C LYS A 70 0.19 8.88 -1.15
N LEU A 71 -0.21 9.72 -0.19
CA LEU A 71 -0.02 9.47 1.25
C LEU A 71 -0.86 8.30 1.79
N GLN A 72 -2.00 7.98 1.14
CA GLN A 72 -2.91 6.92 1.57
C GLN A 72 -2.59 5.57 0.92
N ARG A 73 -1.59 5.51 0.03
CA ARG A 73 -1.22 4.30 -0.69
C ARG A 73 -0.57 3.30 0.26
N CYS A 74 -1.00 2.05 0.18
CA CYS A 74 -0.32 0.97 0.85
C CYS A 74 1.10 0.81 0.27
N PRO A 75 2.16 0.96 1.07
CA PRO A 75 3.51 0.83 0.57
C PRO A 75 3.89 -0.64 0.37
N THR A 76 4.69 -0.93 -0.65
CA THR A 76 5.07 -2.30 -1.01
C THR A 76 5.77 -3.02 0.15
N TRP A 77 6.63 -2.32 0.90
CA TRP A 77 7.34 -2.91 2.04
C TRP A 77 6.41 -3.42 3.15
N ALA A 78 5.19 -2.85 3.29
CA ALA A 78 4.24 -3.31 4.30
C ALA A 78 3.63 -4.66 3.91
N ILE A 79 3.41 -4.88 2.62
CA ILE A 79 2.96 -6.17 2.07
C ILE A 79 4.05 -7.21 2.27
N GLU A 80 5.28 -6.90 1.89
CA GLU A 80 6.42 -7.82 2.00
C GLU A 80 6.68 -8.22 3.46
N ALA A 81 6.61 -7.26 4.39
CA ALA A 81 6.74 -7.51 5.83
C ALA A 81 5.61 -8.42 6.35
N LEU A 82 4.37 -8.19 5.93
CA LEU A 82 3.23 -9.03 6.33
C LEU A 82 3.35 -10.45 5.75
N GLU A 83 3.67 -10.59 4.46
CA GLU A 83 3.87 -11.91 3.83
C GLU A 83 4.99 -12.69 4.52
N LYS A 84 6.10 -12.02 4.84
CA LYS A 84 7.23 -12.65 5.54
C LYS A 84 6.87 -13.07 6.95
N GLY A 85 6.15 -12.23 7.69
CA GLY A 85 5.70 -12.52 9.04
C GLY A 85 4.67 -13.65 9.10
N LEU A 86 3.73 -13.68 8.15
CA LEU A 86 2.74 -14.77 8.04
C LEU A 86 3.39 -16.10 7.66
N ARG A 87 4.47 -16.11 6.86
CA ARG A 87 5.23 -17.33 6.54
C ARG A 87 6.05 -17.88 7.70
N ARG A 88 6.42 -17.04 8.68
CA ARG A 88 7.23 -17.45 9.85
C ARG A 88 6.37 -17.98 11.00
N ARG A 89 5.06 -17.81 10.92
CA ARG A 89 4.08 -18.27 11.89
C ARG A 89 3.63 -19.69 11.55
#